data_AF-A0A7X7N0T9-F1
#
_entry.id   AF-A0A7X7N0T9-F1
#
_cell.length_a   1.000
_cell.length_b   1.000
_cell.length_c   1.000
_cell.angle_alpha   90.00
_cell.angle_beta   90.00
_cell.angle_gamma   90.00
#
_symmetry.space_group_name_H-M   'P 1'
#
loop_
_entity.id
_entity.type
_entity.pdbx_description
1 polymer ?
#
loop_
_entity_poly.entity_id
_entity_poly.type
_entity_poly.pdbx_seq_one_letter_code
_entity_poly.pdbx_strand_id
1 'polypeptide(L)'
;MKRKELTERERYLIEIYLSEKYNITQIARKMNRDRSTISKEIKRGRVEQYIHNYDAKPTYVYKADYAHEQYHIRQSEKGRPLKIGNDIHFIKHCEKMIIKHKWSPDAIIGRLKNHGNPFKTNICTVTLYNYIDRGILLNVSNKNLPVKRNKQKQKYERIRKVALKNLKGTSIEKRDRDILNRNDFGHWEMDCVCGKQTTRSTILVLTERKYRIEITRKMKSKTTKEVVKQLNSIERQLTLRGFRNIFQTITCDNGCEFLDEHSMKHSFRSKQLRTRIYYCHPYASCERGSNENQNKLVRYFVPKGTNIEPYTSDQIKQIGDWMNNYPRRMFGYKTPLEMMQEDNINIPIV
;
A
#
# COMPACT_ATOMS: atom_id res chain seq x y z
N MET A 1 -40.13 -16.97 5.28
CA MET A 1 -39.54 -18.12 4.55
C MET A 1 -38.82 -17.58 3.30
N LYS A 2 -37.48 -17.63 3.23
CA LYS A 2 -36.75 -17.17 2.03
C LYS A 2 -37.19 -18.03 0.83
N ARG A 3 -37.66 -17.42 -0.26
CA ARG A 3 -37.97 -18.14 -1.51
C ARG A 3 -36.68 -18.80 -1.99
N LYS A 4 -36.62 -20.13 -1.97
CA LYS A 4 -35.50 -20.89 -2.54
C LYS A 4 -35.52 -20.71 -4.05
N GLU A 5 -34.42 -20.22 -4.61
CA GLU A 5 -34.27 -20.03 -6.06
C GLU A 5 -34.34 -21.38 -6.80
N LEU A 6 -34.73 -21.35 -8.07
CA LEU A 6 -34.76 -22.53 -8.94
C LEU A 6 -33.34 -22.79 -9.45
N THR A 7 -32.90 -24.04 -9.36
CA THR A 7 -31.66 -24.52 -9.95
C THR A 7 -31.78 -24.61 -11.48
N GLU A 8 -30.66 -24.72 -12.17
CA GLU A 8 -30.63 -24.93 -13.62
C GLU A 8 -31.37 -26.22 -14.02
N ARG A 9 -31.11 -27.32 -13.31
CA ARG A 9 -31.82 -28.61 -13.49
C ARG A 9 -33.33 -28.47 -13.34
N GLU A 10 -33.79 -27.72 -12.34
CA GLU A 10 -35.22 -27.46 -12.15
C GLU A 10 -35.83 -26.67 -13.31
N ARG A 11 -35.08 -25.77 -13.96
CA ARG A 11 -35.58 -25.04 -15.14
C ARG A 11 -35.74 -25.95 -16.35
N TYR A 12 -34.80 -26.86 -16.59
CA TYR A 12 -34.94 -27.87 -17.64
C TYR A 12 -36.13 -28.81 -17.39
N LEU A 13 -36.38 -29.20 -16.14
CA LEU A 13 -37.57 -29.99 -15.79
C LEU A 13 -38.87 -29.24 -16.10
N ILE A 14 -38.92 -27.92 -15.90
CA ILE A 14 -40.09 -27.10 -16.28
C ILE A 14 -40.29 -27.13 -17.79
N GLU A 15 -39.22 -27.03 -18.60
CA GLU A 15 -39.32 -27.12 -20.06
C GLU A 15 -39.85 -28.49 -20.52
N ILE A 16 -39.37 -29.59 -19.92
CA ILE A 16 -39.85 -30.94 -20.19
C ILE A 16 -41.33 -31.10 -19.80
N TYR A 17 -41.75 -30.65 -18.61
CA TYR A 17 -43.15 -30.78 -18.23
C TYR A 17 -44.10 -29.92 -19.07
N LEU A 18 -43.63 -28.79 -19.59
CA LEU A 18 -44.41 -27.98 -20.53
C LEU A 18 -44.54 -28.64 -21.90
N SER A 19 -43.52 -29.35 -22.40
CA SER A 19 -43.62 -30.12 -23.64
C SER A 19 -44.57 -31.31 -23.50
N GLU A 20 -44.63 -31.92 -22.32
CA GLU A 20 -45.61 -32.95 -21.94
C GLU A 20 -47.02 -32.39 -21.62
N LYS A 21 -47.27 -31.09 -21.85
CA LYS A 21 -48.55 -30.40 -21.66
C LYS A 21 -49.08 -30.36 -20.22
N TYR A 22 -48.22 -30.46 -19.20
CA TYR A 22 -48.64 -30.26 -17.81
C TYR A 22 -49.01 -28.79 -17.53
N ASN A 23 -50.03 -28.60 -16.70
CA ASN A 23 -50.41 -27.26 -16.24
C ASN A 23 -49.53 -26.78 -15.07
N ILE A 24 -49.51 -25.46 -14.83
CA ILE A 24 -48.66 -24.82 -13.80
C ILE A 24 -48.88 -25.43 -12.41
N THR A 25 -50.11 -25.84 -12.07
CA THR A 25 -50.44 -26.43 -10.77
C THR A 25 -49.85 -27.84 -10.63
N GLN A 26 -49.87 -28.64 -11.69
CA GLN A 26 -49.27 -29.97 -11.71
C GLN A 26 -47.74 -29.89 -11.64
N ILE A 27 -47.12 -28.96 -12.37
CA ILE A 27 -45.68 -28.70 -12.32
C ILE A 27 -45.26 -28.29 -10.90
N ALA A 28 -46.00 -27.37 -10.28
CA ALA A 28 -45.77 -26.92 -8.92
C ALA A 28 -45.81 -28.08 -7.89
N ARG A 29 -46.80 -28.98 -8.01
CA ARG A 29 -46.91 -30.17 -7.14
C ARG A 29 -45.77 -31.16 -7.36
N LYS A 30 -45.44 -31.49 -8.62
CA LYS A 30 -44.35 -32.43 -8.95
C LYS A 30 -42.98 -31.94 -8.51
N MET A 31 -42.73 -30.63 -8.62
CA MET A 31 -41.47 -30.02 -8.21
C MET A 31 -41.42 -29.63 -6.73
N ASN A 32 -42.51 -29.82 -5.99
CA ASN A 32 -42.68 -29.33 -4.61
C ASN A 32 -42.32 -27.84 -4.47
N ARG A 33 -42.80 -27.01 -5.41
CA ARG A 33 -42.57 -25.56 -5.47
C ARG A 33 -43.89 -24.81 -5.45
N ASP A 34 -43.85 -23.57 -4.96
CA ASP A 34 -45.04 -22.71 -4.96
C ASP A 34 -45.48 -22.36 -6.40
N ARG A 35 -46.80 -22.35 -6.65
CA ARG A 35 -47.40 -22.05 -7.95
C ARG A 35 -46.94 -20.69 -8.50
N SER A 36 -46.79 -19.68 -7.63
CA SER A 36 -46.33 -18.35 -8.06
C SER A 36 -44.87 -18.34 -8.48
N THR A 37 -44.04 -19.25 -7.96
CA THR A 37 -42.63 -19.40 -8.35
C THR A 37 -42.53 -19.92 -9.78
N ILE A 38 -43.28 -21.00 -10.09
CA ILE A 38 -43.31 -21.60 -11.43
C ILE A 38 -43.89 -20.60 -12.45
N SER A 39 -44.99 -19.92 -12.12
CA SER A 39 -45.59 -18.92 -13.01
C SER A 39 -44.63 -17.77 -13.35
N LYS A 40 -43.90 -17.25 -12.35
CA LYS A 40 -42.90 -16.19 -12.55
C LYS A 40 -41.69 -16.68 -13.35
N GLU A 41 -41.29 -17.94 -13.18
CA GLU A 41 -40.23 -18.56 -13.97
C GLU A 41 -40.63 -18.66 -15.43
N ILE A 42 -41.81 -19.20 -15.72
CA ILE A 42 -42.32 -19.35 -17.09
C ILE A 42 -42.43 -17.99 -17.77
N LYS A 43 -42.90 -16.96 -17.06
CA LYS A 43 -42.94 -15.59 -17.58
C LYS A 43 -41.54 -15.04 -17.86
N ARG A 44 -40.52 -15.43 -17.09
CA ARG A 44 -39.12 -14.99 -17.31
C ARG A 44 -38.48 -15.66 -18.52
N GLY A 45 -38.76 -16.95 -18.71
CA GLY A 45 -38.20 -17.75 -19.81
C GLY A 45 -39.00 -17.73 -21.11
N ARG A 46 -40.02 -16.85 -21.23
CA ARG A 46 -40.90 -16.80 -22.39
C ARG A 46 -40.19 -16.11 -23.54
N VAL A 47 -40.00 -16.84 -24.63
CA VAL A 47 -39.35 -16.38 -25.87
C VAL A 47 -40.37 -16.44 -27.01
N GLU A 48 -40.30 -15.45 -27.90
CA GLU A 48 -41.07 -15.42 -29.14
C GLU A 48 -40.35 -16.23 -30.22
N GLN A 49 -41.05 -17.20 -30.81
CA GLN A 49 -40.52 -18.05 -31.88
C GLN A 49 -41.42 -18.01 -33.11
N TYR A 50 -40.79 -17.86 -34.27
CA TYR A 50 -41.42 -17.95 -35.58
C TYR A 50 -41.26 -19.37 -36.12
N ILE A 51 -42.38 -20.00 -36.47
CA ILE A 51 -42.36 -21.26 -37.20
C ILE A 51 -41.99 -20.92 -38.65
N HIS A 52 -41.13 -21.70 -39.29
CA HIS A 52 -40.67 -21.52 -40.67
C HIS A 52 -41.80 -21.75 -41.71
N ASN A 53 -42.82 -20.90 -41.68
CA ASN A 53 -43.85 -20.78 -42.71
C ASN A 53 -44.13 -19.28 -42.88
N TYR A 54 -44.22 -18.82 -44.13
CA TYR A 54 -44.32 -17.40 -44.50
C TYR A 54 -45.53 -16.65 -43.86
N ASP A 55 -46.53 -17.37 -43.31
CA ASP A 55 -47.72 -16.83 -42.62
C ASP A 55 -47.84 -17.21 -41.13
N ALA A 56 -46.78 -17.67 -40.48
CA ALA A 56 -46.86 -18.12 -39.09
C ALA A 56 -46.95 -16.96 -38.07
N LYS A 57 -48.05 -16.93 -37.31
CA LYS A 57 -48.17 -16.05 -36.12
C LYS A 57 -47.08 -16.39 -35.09
N PRO A 58 -46.49 -15.39 -34.41
CA PRO A 58 -45.49 -15.65 -33.38
C PRO A 58 -46.06 -16.53 -32.26
N THR A 59 -45.33 -17.60 -31.93
CA THR A 59 -45.69 -18.48 -30.82
C THR A 59 -44.76 -18.23 -29.65
N TYR A 60 -45.31 -18.23 -28.44
CA TYR A 60 -44.51 -18.02 -27.23
C TYR A 60 -44.19 -19.35 -26.57
N VAL A 61 -42.90 -19.65 -26.47
CA VAL A 61 -42.39 -20.90 -25.91
C VAL A 61 -41.51 -20.59 -24.70
N TYR A 62 -41.59 -21.43 -23.66
CA TYR A 62 -40.66 -21.34 -22.54
C TYR A 62 -39.35 -22.03 -22.90
N LYS A 63 -38.22 -21.34 -22.68
CA LYS A 63 -36.86 -21.89 -22.85
C LYS A 63 -36.08 -21.79 -21.55
N ALA A 64 -35.60 -22.92 -21.05
CA ALA A 64 -34.87 -23.01 -19.78
C ALA A 64 -33.54 -22.24 -19.86
N ASP A 65 -32.81 -22.35 -20.96
CA ASP A 65 -31.53 -21.65 -21.18
C ASP A 65 -31.69 -20.13 -21.09
N TYR A 66 -32.68 -19.60 -21.81
CA TYR A 66 -33.01 -18.17 -21.76
C TYR A 66 -33.48 -17.74 -20.37
N ALA A 67 -34.31 -18.54 -19.70
CA ALA A 67 -34.73 -18.26 -18.32
C ALA A 67 -33.55 -18.20 -17.34
N HIS A 68 -32.55 -19.07 -17.54
CA HIS A 68 -31.33 -19.13 -16.75
C HIS A 68 -30.42 -17.93 -17.01
N GLU A 69 -30.21 -17.57 -18.28
CA GLU A 69 -29.46 -16.38 -18.68
C GLU A 69 -30.09 -15.10 -18.14
N GLN A 70 -31.39 -14.90 -18.34
CA GLN A 70 -32.14 -13.75 -17.82
C GLN A 70 -32.11 -13.66 -16.30
N TYR A 71 -32.08 -14.80 -15.62
CA TYR A 71 -31.88 -14.84 -14.18
C TYR A 71 -30.49 -14.33 -13.80
N HIS A 72 -29.42 -14.78 -14.45
CA HIS A 72 -28.05 -14.29 -14.19
C HIS A 72 -27.87 -12.81 -14.51
N ILE A 73 -28.45 -12.33 -15.61
CA ILE A 73 -28.46 -10.90 -15.96
C ILE A 73 -29.13 -10.09 -14.85
N ARG A 74 -30.32 -10.48 -14.39
CA ARG A 74 -30.98 -9.77 -13.29
C ARG A 74 -30.21 -9.87 -11.98
N GLN A 75 -29.46 -10.96 -11.73
CA GLN A 75 -28.60 -11.06 -10.55
C GLN A 75 -27.36 -10.20 -10.68
N SER A 76 -26.81 -9.99 -11.89
CA SER A 76 -25.68 -9.08 -12.10
C SER A 76 -26.10 -7.61 -12.00
N GLU A 77 -27.34 -7.29 -12.39
CA GLU A 77 -27.98 -5.99 -12.18
C GLU A 77 -28.35 -5.73 -10.70
N LYS A 78 -28.49 -6.79 -9.90
CA LYS A 78 -28.72 -6.66 -8.45
C LYS A 78 -27.45 -6.20 -7.76
N GLY A 79 -27.43 -4.92 -7.40
CA GLY A 79 -26.40 -4.35 -6.57
C GLY A 79 -26.80 -2.96 -6.10
N ARG A 80 -26.15 -2.49 -5.03
CA ARG A 80 -26.19 -1.05 -4.75
C ARG A 80 -25.40 -0.36 -5.86
N PRO A 81 -25.88 0.78 -6.41
CA PRO A 81 -25.11 1.54 -7.38
C PRO A 81 -23.75 1.91 -6.78
N LEU A 82 -22.75 2.10 -7.65
CA LEU A 82 -21.43 2.50 -7.20
C LEU A 82 -21.53 3.78 -6.37
N LYS A 83 -20.96 3.77 -5.16
CA LYS A 83 -20.90 4.96 -4.28
C LYS A 83 -20.17 6.15 -4.89
N ILE A 84 -19.41 5.94 -5.96
CA ILE A 84 -18.68 7.02 -6.65
C ILE A 84 -19.61 7.89 -7.49
N GLY A 85 -20.83 7.40 -7.79
CA GLY A 85 -21.82 8.11 -8.62
C GLY A 85 -21.21 8.67 -9.91
N ASN A 86 -21.72 9.83 -10.35
CA ASN A 86 -21.16 10.65 -11.43
C ASN A 86 -20.18 11.72 -10.91
N ASP A 87 -19.47 11.48 -9.80
CA ASP A 87 -18.51 12.44 -9.25
C ASP A 87 -17.15 12.34 -9.96
N ILE A 88 -17.12 12.87 -11.18
CA ILE A 88 -15.93 12.87 -12.04
C ILE A 88 -14.77 13.62 -11.38
N HIS A 89 -15.05 14.65 -10.59
CA HIS A 89 -14.02 15.43 -9.90
C HIS A 89 -13.32 14.61 -8.83
N PHE A 90 -14.06 13.82 -8.04
CA PHE A 90 -13.47 12.90 -7.07
C PHE A 90 -12.59 11.84 -7.74
N ILE A 91 -13.04 11.27 -8.87
CA ILE A 91 -12.27 10.29 -9.64
C ILE A 91 -10.97 10.92 -10.13
N LYS A 92 -11.04 12.06 -10.83
CA LYS A 92 -9.85 12.77 -11.34
C LYS A 92 -8.88 13.16 -10.22
N HIS A 93 -9.40 13.54 -9.06
CA HIS A 93 -8.58 13.82 -7.88
C HIS A 93 -7.84 12.57 -7.41
N CYS A 94 -8.53 11.44 -7.23
CA CYS A 94 -7.92 10.18 -6.83
C CYS A 94 -6.85 9.73 -7.83
N GLU A 95 -7.15 9.78 -9.13
CA GLU A 95 -6.21 9.42 -10.19
C GLU A 95 -4.97 10.33 -10.17
N LYS A 96 -5.15 11.65 -10.07
CA LYS A 96 -4.05 12.61 -9.93
C LYS A 96 -3.18 12.30 -8.72
N MET A 97 -3.78 12.05 -7.55
CA MET A 97 -3.04 11.78 -6.32
C MET A 97 -2.26 10.46 -6.38
N ILE A 98 -2.82 9.42 -7.00
CA ILE A 98 -2.14 8.12 -7.14
C ILE A 98 -1.03 8.18 -8.20
N ILE A 99 -1.29 8.77 -9.36
CA ILE A 99 -0.36 8.75 -10.50
C ILE A 99 0.76 9.77 -10.31
N LYS A 100 0.38 11.04 -10.08
CA LYS A 100 1.31 12.16 -10.01
C LYS A 100 1.95 12.28 -8.62
N HIS A 101 1.13 12.25 -7.57
CA HIS A 101 1.61 12.41 -6.20
C HIS A 101 1.98 11.09 -5.53
N LYS A 102 1.76 9.94 -6.20
CA LYS A 102 2.17 8.62 -5.71
C LYS A 102 1.52 8.23 -4.39
N TRP A 103 0.39 8.83 -4.03
CA TRP A 103 -0.31 8.55 -2.76
C TRP A 103 -1.04 7.21 -2.78
N SER A 104 -1.16 6.57 -1.61
CA SER A 104 -2.03 5.40 -1.47
C SER A 104 -3.50 5.82 -1.36
N PRO A 105 -4.45 4.94 -1.74
CA PRO A 105 -5.88 5.15 -1.49
C PRO A 105 -6.20 5.50 -0.04
N ASP A 106 -5.50 4.89 0.94
CA ASP A 106 -5.69 5.19 2.35
C ASP A 106 -5.24 6.62 2.70
N ALA A 107 -4.10 7.06 2.18
CA ALA A 107 -3.60 8.41 2.39
C ALA A 107 -4.55 9.46 1.81
N ILE A 108 -5.13 9.21 0.63
CA ILE A 108 -6.09 10.12 -0.03
C ILE A 108 -7.36 10.25 0.80
N ILE A 109 -8.02 9.12 1.11
CA ILE A 109 -9.28 9.14 1.87
C ILE A 109 -9.06 9.71 3.27
N GLY A 110 -7.97 9.34 3.92
CA GLY A 110 -7.63 9.88 5.23
C GLY A 110 -7.34 11.38 5.21
N ARG A 111 -6.63 11.87 4.20
CA ARG A 111 -6.36 13.29 4.03
C ARG A 111 -7.65 14.09 3.81
N LEU A 112 -8.56 13.58 2.98
CA LEU A 112 -9.89 14.19 2.77
C LEU A 112 -10.74 14.20 4.03
N LYS A 113 -10.62 13.18 4.89
CA LYS A 113 -11.30 13.17 6.19
C LYS A 113 -10.73 14.20 7.17
N ASN A 114 -9.41 14.38 7.18
CA ASN A 114 -8.73 15.29 8.11
C ASN A 114 -8.92 16.77 7.70
N HIS A 115 -8.83 17.10 6.41
CA HIS A 115 -8.89 18.49 5.90
C HIS A 115 -10.29 18.92 5.42
N GLY A 116 -11.29 18.05 5.56
CA GLY A 116 -12.61 18.24 4.97
C GLY A 116 -12.69 17.72 3.54
N ASN A 117 -13.79 17.05 3.22
CA ASN A 117 -14.03 16.46 1.92
C ASN A 117 -14.83 17.45 1.05
N PRO A 118 -14.25 18.05 0.00
CA PRO A 118 -14.96 18.98 -0.88
C PRO A 118 -15.83 18.28 -1.93
N PHE A 119 -15.74 16.95 -2.03
CA PHE A 119 -16.43 16.18 -3.05
C PHE A 119 -17.81 15.73 -2.57
N LYS A 120 -18.73 15.49 -3.52
CA LYS A 120 -20.06 14.93 -3.23
C LYS A 120 -19.93 13.49 -2.73
N THR A 121 -18.91 12.79 -3.21
CA THR A 121 -18.63 11.40 -2.88
C THR A 121 -17.92 11.27 -1.53
N ASN A 122 -18.48 10.45 -0.64
CA ASN A 122 -17.84 10.03 0.60
C ASN A 122 -17.73 8.49 0.66
N ILE A 123 -16.50 7.98 0.52
CA ILE A 123 -16.21 6.54 0.54
C ILE A 123 -15.11 6.20 1.53
N CYS A 124 -15.09 4.95 2.00
CA CYS A 124 -14.00 4.45 2.83
C CYS A 124 -12.84 3.93 1.97
N THR A 125 -11.64 3.85 2.57
CA THR A 125 -10.42 3.32 1.96
C THR A 125 -10.66 2.00 1.21
N VAL A 126 -11.36 1.05 1.83
CA VAL A 126 -11.65 -0.26 1.26
C VAL A 126 -12.45 -0.15 -0.04
N THR A 127 -13.40 0.79 -0.11
CA THR A 127 -14.20 1.00 -1.32
C THR A 127 -13.34 1.52 -2.47
N LEU A 128 -12.40 2.45 -2.20
CA LEU A 128 -11.49 2.96 -3.23
C LEU A 128 -10.55 1.86 -3.77
N TYR A 129 -10.00 1.02 -2.88
CA TYR A 129 -9.23 -0.16 -3.31
C TYR A 129 -10.07 -1.11 -4.19
N ASN A 130 -11.29 -1.46 -3.76
CA ASN A 130 -12.17 -2.32 -4.53
C ASN A 130 -12.50 -1.75 -5.92
N TYR A 131 -12.59 -0.42 -6.04
CA TYR A 131 -12.83 0.23 -7.33
C TYR A 131 -11.63 0.15 -8.26
N ILE A 132 -10.42 0.30 -7.71
CA ILE A 132 -9.18 0.11 -8.48
C ILE A 132 -9.05 -1.36 -8.91
N ASP A 133 -9.34 -2.31 -8.02
CA ASP A 133 -9.29 -3.75 -8.33
C ASP A 133 -10.28 -4.15 -9.42
N ARG A 134 -11.46 -3.51 -9.45
CA ARG A 134 -12.49 -3.71 -10.49
C ARG A 134 -12.22 -2.93 -11.78
N GLY A 135 -11.16 -2.12 -11.85
CA GLY A 135 -10.86 -1.30 -13.02
C GLY A 135 -11.84 -0.14 -13.25
N ILE A 136 -12.54 0.31 -12.22
CA ILE A 136 -13.49 1.43 -12.31
C ILE A 136 -12.75 2.77 -12.53
N LEU A 137 -11.54 2.92 -11.97
CA LEU A 137 -10.66 4.05 -12.25
C LEU A 137 -9.81 3.70 -13.48
N LEU A 138 -10.18 4.23 -14.65
CA LEU A 138 -9.60 3.83 -15.93
C LEU A 138 -8.09 4.12 -16.02
N ASN A 139 -7.62 5.20 -15.40
CA ASN A 139 -6.20 5.58 -15.48
C ASN A 139 -5.35 4.98 -14.36
N VAL A 140 -5.97 4.31 -13.38
CA VAL A 140 -5.27 3.75 -12.22
C VAL A 140 -5.40 2.25 -12.19
N SER A 141 -4.26 1.59 -12.09
CA SER A 141 -4.18 0.16 -11.86
C SER A 141 -3.44 -0.14 -10.56
N ASN A 142 -3.50 -1.41 -10.16
CA ASN A 142 -2.70 -1.92 -9.05
C ASN A 142 -1.17 -1.71 -9.20
N LYS A 143 -0.66 -1.47 -10.42
CA LYS A 143 0.76 -1.16 -10.65
C LYS A 143 1.15 0.22 -10.13
N ASN A 144 0.17 1.11 -9.98
CA ASN A 144 0.35 2.48 -9.50
C ASN A 144 0.28 2.59 -7.96
N LEU A 145 0.19 1.47 -7.24
CA LEU A 145 0.01 1.45 -5.78
C LEU A 145 1.30 1.03 -5.05
N PRO A 146 1.61 1.60 -3.87
CA PRO A 146 2.86 1.33 -3.15
C PRO A 146 3.07 -0.12 -2.71
N VAL A 147 1.98 -0.85 -2.44
CA VAL A 147 2.02 -2.21 -1.94
C VAL A 147 0.90 -3.01 -2.60
N LYS A 148 1.25 -4.07 -3.35
CA LYS A 148 0.35 -5.19 -3.59
C LYS A 148 0.66 -6.30 -2.60
N ARG A 149 -0.39 -6.82 -1.94
CA ARG A 149 -0.34 -7.93 -0.97
C ARG A 149 0.14 -9.27 -1.55
N ASN A 150 0.53 -9.34 -2.82
CA ASN A 150 0.99 -10.58 -3.45
C ASN A 150 2.49 -10.77 -3.21
N LYS A 151 2.90 -10.87 -1.94
CA LYS A 151 4.18 -11.50 -1.62
C LYS A 151 3.89 -12.98 -1.42
N GLN A 152 4.50 -13.83 -2.25
CA GLN A 152 4.75 -15.20 -1.80
C GLN A 152 5.47 -15.08 -0.45
N LYS A 153 4.91 -15.69 0.60
CA LYS A 153 5.62 -15.80 1.88
C LYS A 153 6.96 -16.44 1.57
N GLN A 154 8.06 -15.69 1.69
CA GLN A 154 9.38 -16.30 1.65
C GLN A 154 9.41 -17.33 2.77
N LYS A 155 9.79 -18.57 2.45
CA LYS A 155 10.11 -19.56 3.48
C LYS A 155 11.18 -18.92 4.37
N TYR A 156 10.91 -18.90 5.66
CA TYR A 156 11.89 -18.46 6.65
C TYR A 156 13.03 -19.48 6.62
N GLU A 157 14.14 -19.13 5.98
CA GLU A 157 15.38 -19.87 6.13
C GLU A 157 16.11 -19.34 7.36
N ARG A 158 16.39 -20.24 8.31
CA ARG A 158 17.13 -19.92 9.52
C ARG A 158 18.60 -19.67 9.14
N ILE A 159 18.96 -18.43 8.84
CA ILE A 159 20.34 -18.05 8.55
C ILE A 159 21.17 -18.14 9.85
N ARG A 160 21.87 -19.27 10.02
CA ARG A 160 22.93 -19.45 11.04
C ARG A 160 24.23 -18.81 10.55
N LYS A 161 24.38 -17.50 10.72
CA LYS A 161 25.67 -16.80 10.63
C LYS A 161 25.71 -15.70 11.68
N VAL A 162 26.17 -16.05 12.88
CA VAL A 162 26.44 -15.07 13.94
C VAL A 162 27.41 -14.05 13.36
N ALA A 163 26.92 -12.87 13.00
CA ALA A 163 27.78 -11.77 12.57
C ALA A 163 28.43 -11.18 13.83
N LEU A 164 29.50 -11.81 14.30
CA LEU A 164 30.40 -11.32 15.37
C LEU A 164 31.29 -10.18 14.85
N LYS A 165 30.75 -9.18 14.15
CA LYS A 165 31.58 -8.21 13.41
C LYS A 165 31.84 -6.90 14.13
N ASN A 166 31.03 -6.51 15.12
CA ASN A 166 31.22 -5.26 15.85
C ASN A 166 31.32 -5.51 17.36
N LEU A 167 32.53 -5.84 17.84
CA LEU A 167 32.81 -6.09 19.26
C LEU A 167 33.06 -4.80 20.06
N LYS A 168 33.36 -3.69 19.37
CA LYS A 168 33.76 -2.41 19.99
C LYS A 168 32.65 -1.36 19.99
N GLY A 169 31.56 -1.61 19.26
CA GLY A 169 30.44 -0.69 19.15
C GLY A 169 29.69 -0.51 20.47
N THR A 170 29.20 0.71 20.73
CA THR A 170 28.35 0.96 21.89
C THR A 170 26.99 0.23 21.72
N SER A 171 26.73 -0.77 22.57
CA SER A 171 25.46 -1.54 22.57
C SER A 171 24.23 -0.65 22.74
N ILE A 172 23.13 -1.02 22.10
CA ILE A 172 21.81 -0.39 22.24
C ILE A 172 21.30 -0.40 23.69
N GLU A 173 21.74 -1.34 24.52
CA GLU A 173 21.38 -1.43 25.95
C GLU A 173 21.91 -0.25 26.77
N LYS A 174 22.99 0.41 26.31
CA LYS A 174 23.55 1.61 26.95
C LYS A 174 22.81 2.89 26.57
N ARG A 175 21.83 2.80 25.66
CA ARG A 175 20.98 3.92 25.29
C ARG A 175 19.91 4.09 26.35
N ASP A 176 19.59 5.34 26.66
CA ASP A 176 18.54 5.67 27.60
C ASP A 176 17.20 5.01 27.20
N ARG A 177 16.51 4.46 28.20
CA ARG A 177 15.27 3.70 28.03
C ARG A 177 14.12 4.60 27.60
N ASP A 178 14.13 5.88 28.00
CA ASP A 178 13.08 6.84 27.64
C ASP A 178 12.97 7.05 26.12
N ILE A 179 14.08 6.88 25.41
CA ILE A 179 14.13 6.99 23.95
C ILE A 179 13.27 5.90 23.27
N LEU A 180 12.99 4.77 23.94
CA LEU A 180 12.09 3.74 23.39
C LEU A 180 10.65 4.23 23.22
N ASN A 181 10.23 5.21 24.03
CA ASN A 181 8.87 5.77 23.98
C ASN A 181 8.63 6.65 22.74
N ARG A 182 9.70 7.11 22.07
CA ARG A 182 9.64 7.94 20.85
C ARG A 182 8.95 9.30 21.06
N ASN A 183 9.03 9.83 22.27
CA ASN A 183 8.43 11.12 22.64
C ASN A 183 9.31 12.32 22.27
N ASP A 184 10.62 12.09 22.14
CA ASP A 184 11.61 13.14 21.88
C ASP A 184 12.11 13.11 20.45
N PHE A 185 12.34 14.31 19.92
CA PHE A 185 12.92 14.52 18.60
C PHE A 185 14.44 14.30 18.62
N GLY A 186 14.96 13.77 17.52
CA GLY A 186 16.41 13.77 17.26
C GLY A 186 17.10 12.44 17.56
N HIS A 187 16.29 11.39 17.75
CA HIS A 187 16.77 10.01 17.75
C HIS A 187 16.51 9.40 16.38
N TRP A 188 17.58 8.97 15.72
CA TRP A 188 17.53 8.49 14.34
C TRP A 188 17.90 7.02 14.25
N GLU A 189 17.29 6.32 13.29
CA GLU A 189 17.69 4.99 12.83
C GLU A 189 18.40 5.14 11.48
N MET A 190 19.55 4.50 11.31
CA MET A 190 20.36 4.54 10.08
C MET A 190 20.35 3.17 9.40
N ASP A 191 20.12 3.16 8.09
CA ASP A 191 20.06 1.96 7.26
C ASP A 191 20.63 2.18 5.86
N CYS A 192 20.88 1.08 5.16
CA CYS A 192 21.31 1.06 3.78
C CYS A 192 20.36 0.25 2.89
N VAL A 193 19.76 0.90 1.89
CA VAL A 193 18.91 0.27 0.88
C VAL A 193 19.73 -0.05 -0.36
N CYS A 194 20.05 -1.34 -0.54
CA CYS A 194 20.82 -1.82 -1.71
C CYS A 194 19.94 -2.06 -2.94
N GLY A 195 20.49 -1.83 -4.13
CA GLY A 195 19.84 -2.12 -5.41
C GLY A 195 20.04 -3.56 -5.86
N LYS A 196 20.40 -3.73 -7.14
CA LYS A 196 20.86 -4.97 -7.75
C LYS A 196 22.14 -5.45 -7.07
N GLN A 197 22.23 -6.74 -6.73
CA GLN A 197 23.39 -7.30 -6.02
C GLN A 197 24.73 -7.11 -6.75
N THR A 198 24.71 -7.03 -8.09
CA THR A 198 25.90 -6.80 -8.91
C THR A 198 26.37 -5.35 -8.92
N THR A 199 25.58 -4.42 -8.39
CA THR A 199 25.87 -2.98 -8.40
C THR A 199 26.32 -2.54 -7.03
N ARG A 200 27.23 -1.56 -6.97
CA ARG A 200 27.77 -1.07 -5.69
C ARG A 200 26.88 0.02 -5.09
N SER A 201 26.20 0.81 -5.93
CA SER A 201 25.40 1.96 -5.49
C SER A 201 24.32 1.56 -4.48
N THR A 202 24.19 2.37 -3.43
CA THR A 202 23.31 2.13 -2.29
C THR A 202 22.71 3.45 -1.84
N ILE A 203 21.54 3.42 -1.20
CA ILE A 203 20.93 4.61 -0.60
C ILE A 203 21.09 4.50 0.92
N LEU A 204 21.73 5.49 1.52
CA LEU A 204 21.72 5.69 2.96
C LEU A 204 20.38 6.32 3.34
N VAL A 205 19.70 5.74 4.32
CA VAL A 205 18.43 6.21 4.86
C VAL A 205 18.62 6.52 6.35
N LEU A 206 18.29 7.73 6.75
CA LEU A 206 18.22 8.16 8.13
C LEU A 206 16.76 8.48 8.44
N THR A 207 16.18 7.73 9.37
CA THR A 207 14.78 7.84 9.78
C THR A 207 14.68 8.37 11.21
N GLU A 208 13.95 9.47 11.43
CA GLU A 208 13.71 10.03 12.75
C GLU A 208 12.58 9.28 13.50
N ARG A 209 12.79 9.00 14.79
CA ARG A 209 11.97 8.07 15.58
C ARG A 209 10.69 8.65 16.19
N LYS A 210 10.47 9.96 16.20
CA LYS A 210 9.18 10.59 16.59
C LYS A 210 8.28 10.83 15.39
N TYR A 211 8.68 11.70 14.47
CA TYR A 211 7.91 12.19 13.32
C TYR A 211 8.11 11.40 12.02
N ARG A 212 9.08 10.46 11.95
CA ARG A 212 9.40 9.71 10.72
C ARG A 212 9.85 10.63 9.58
N ILE A 213 10.70 11.59 9.92
CA ILE A 213 11.41 12.39 8.93
C ILE A 213 12.54 11.56 8.35
N GLU A 214 12.73 11.69 7.05
CA GLU A 214 13.64 10.89 6.26
C GLU A 214 14.68 11.78 5.62
N ILE A 215 15.93 11.37 5.75
CA ILE A 215 17.04 11.91 4.96
C ILE A 215 17.60 10.76 4.14
N THR A 216 17.51 10.89 2.82
CA THR A 216 18.00 9.91 1.85
C THR A 216 19.23 10.44 1.14
N ARG A 217 20.31 9.65 1.08
CA ARG A 217 21.56 10.01 0.40
C ARG A 217 22.04 8.89 -0.52
N LYS A 218 22.37 9.23 -1.76
CA LYS A 218 22.99 8.27 -2.68
C LYS A 218 24.46 8.06 -2.29
N MET A 219 24.87 6.81 -2.21
CA MET A 219 26.26 6.39 -1.99
C MET A 219 26.77 5.58 -3.18
N LYS A 220 28.05 5.75 -3.51
CA LYS A 220 28.69 5.00 -4.61
C LYS A 220 28.85 3.51 -4.28
N SER A 221 29.05 3.20 -3.01
CA SER A 221 29.22 1.84 -2.51
C SER A 221 28.69 1.71 -1.09
N LYS A 222 28.30 0.49 -0.71
CA LYS A 222 27.96 0.15 0.68
C LYS A 222 29.24 0.00 1.52
N THR A 223 29.89 1.12 1.84
CA THR A 223 31.14 1.15 2.60
C THR A 223 31.11 2.20 3.69
N THR A 224 31.87 1.96 4.76
CA THR A 224 31.97 2.87 5.89
C THR A 224 32.50 4.26 5.51
N LYS A 225 33.45 4.30 4.57
CA LYS A 225 33.98 5.57 4.02
C LYS A 225 32.89 6.42 3.39
N GLU A 226 31.99 5.80 2.62
CA GLU A 226 30.87 6.51 2.00
C GLU A 226 29.83 6.96 3.04
N VAL A 227 29.52 6.15 4.06
CA VAL A 227 28.63 6.54 5.17
C VAL A 227 29.17 7.76 5.91
N VAL A 228 30.43 7.72 6.34
CA VAL A 228 31.11 8.83 7.02
C VAL A 228 31.12 10.08 6.13
N LYS A 229 31.37 9.93 4.83
CA LYS A 229 31.32 11.03 3.86
C LYS A 229 29.94 11.68 3.79
N GLN A 230 28.85 10.90 3.81
CA GLN A 230 27.49 11.45 3.81
C GLN A 230 27.17 12.18 5.12
N LEU A 231 27.53 11.61 6.28
CA LEU A 231 27.36 12.28 7.58
C LEU A 231 28.16 13.60 7.63
N ASN A 232 29.40 13.61 7.12
CA ASN A 232 30.20 14.83 7.01
C ASN A 232 29.55 15.86 6.08
N SER A 233 28.89 15.42 5.00
CA SER A 233 28.16 16.32 4.10
C SER A 233 26.98 16.98 4.80
N ILE A 234 26.20 16.21 5.56
CA ILE A 234 25.08 16.70 6.37
C ILE A 234 25.59 17.71 7.42
N GLU A 235 26.69 17.39 8.12
CA GLU A 235 27.31 18.30 9.09
C GLU A 235 27.78 19.61 8.45
N ARG A 236 28.30 19.58 7.21
CA ARG A 236 28.67 20.83 6.49
C ARG A 236 27.47 21.72 6.22
N GLN A 237 26.33 21.13 5.89
CA GLN A 237 25.10 21.86 5.60
C GLN A 237 24.47 22.44 6.87
N LEU A 238 24.55 21.73 8.00
CA LEU A 238 23.92 22.11 9.26
C LEU A 238 24.81 22.84 10.26
N THR A 239 26.13 22.82 10.08
CA THR A 239 27.16 23.05 11.11
C THR A 239 27.19 21.97 12.20
N LEU A 240 28.25 21.95 13.02
CA LEU A 240 28.36 21.02 14.15
C LEU A 240 27.25 21.21 15.19
N ARG A 241 26.88 22.47 15.49
CA ARG A 241 25.82 22.78 16.45
C ARG A 241 24.46 22.32 15.93
N GLY A 242 24.14 22.63 14.66
CA GLY A 242 22.89 22.17 14.04
C GLY A 242 22.82 20.64 13.94
N PHE A 243 23.94 19.97 13.62
CA PHE A 243 23.99 18.51 13.61
C PHE A 243 23.66 17.91 14.98
N ARG A 244 24.23 18.44 16.08
CA ARG A 244 23.93 17.96 17.44
C ARG A 244 22.47 18.15 17.83
N ASN A 245 21.88 19.29 17.47
CA ASN A 245 20.49 19.59 17.77
C ASN A 245 19.53 18.66 17.03
N ILE A 246 19.89 18.25 15.81
CA ILE A 246 19.05 17.36 14.98
C ILE A 246 19.31 15.89 15.29
N PHE A 247 20.57 15.50 15.50
CA PHE A 247 20.98 14.11 15.70
C PHE A 247 21.53 13.91 17.12
N GLN A 248 20.64 13.80 18.10
CA GLN A 248 21.02 13.46 19.48
C GLN A 248 21.67 12.07 19.53
N THR A 249 21.03 11.09 18.89
CA THR A 249 21.55 9.71 18.81
C THR A 249 21.23 9.09 17.45
N ILE A 250 22.13 8.25 16.95
CA ILE A 250 21.91 7.42 15.76
C ILE A 250 22.02 5.94 16.13
N THR A 251 21.02 5.16 15.75
CA THR A 251 21.00 3.70 15.95
C THR A 251 21.19 3.00 14.60
N CYS A 252 22.14 2.07 14.51
CA CYS A 252 22.36 1.26 13.31
C CYS A 252 22.46 -0.23 13.66
N ASP A 253 22.51 -1.08 12.64
CA ASP A 253 22.86 -2.49 12.83
C ASP A 253 24.37 -2.73 12.82
N ASN A 254 24.76 -3.97 13.07
CA ASN A 254 26.15 -4.42 13.01
C ASN A 254 26.65 -4.69 11.57
N GLY A 255 26.08 -3.98 10.59
CA GLY A 255 26.53 -4.02 9.20
C GLY A 255 27.99 -3.57 9.07
N CYS A 256 28.71 -4.13 8.09
CA CYS A 256 30.12 -3.80 7.87
C CYS A 256 30.33 -2.33 7.47
N GLU A 257 29.30 -1.71 6.87
CA GLU A 257 29.25 -0.31 6.50
C GLU A 257 29.19 0.65 7.70
N PHE A 258 28.93 0.14 8.90
CA PHE A 258 28.79 0.95 10.11
C PHE A 258 29.88 0.66 11.14
N LEU A 259 31.00 0.03 10.77
CA LEU A 259 32.02 -0.38 11.74
C LEU A 259 32.88 0.76 12.31
N ASP A 260 33.03 1.88 11.61
CA ASP A 260 33.85 3.02 12.06
C ASP A 260 33.01 3.97 12.94
N GLU A 261 32.66 3.50 14.14
CA GLU A 261 31.90 4.29 15.12
C GLU A 261 32.59 5.64 15.38
N HIS A 262 33.91 5.64 15.49
CA HIS A 262 34.70 6.83 15.83
C HIS A 262 34.52 7.93 14.77
N SER A 263 34.78 7.63 13.49
CA SER A 263 34.61 8.64 12.43
C SER A 263 33.15 9.03 12.22
N MET A 264 32.19 8.14 12.54
CA MET A 264 30.78 8.48 12.45
C MET A 264 30.31 9.39 13.60
N LYS A 265 30.84 9.24 14.82
CA LYS A 265 30.41 10.04 15.99
C LYS A 265 31.19 11.33 16.19
N HIS A 266 32.37 11.49 15.57
CA HIS A 266 33.18 12.71 15.67
C HIS A 266 33.06 13.61 14.42
N SER A 267 33.12 14.92 14.64
CA SER A 267 33.21 15.93 13.58
C SER A 267 34.49 15.79 12.79
N PHE A 268 34.39 15.90 11.46
CA PHE A 268 35.59 15.88 10.61
C PHE A 268 36.46 17.14 10.78
N ARG A 269 35.87 18.27 11.20
CA ARG A 269 36.55 19.56 11.39
C ARG A 269 37.20 19.67 12.76
N SER A 270 36.39 19.59 13.82
CA SER A 270 36.85 19.89 15.19
C SER A 270 37.26 18.66 15.99
N LYS A 271 37.03 17.45 15.45
CA LYS A 271 37.17 16.17 16.18
C LYS A 271 36.31 16.04 17.43
N GLN A 272 35.43 16.99 17.72
CA GLN A 272 34.48 16.89 18.82
C GLN A 272 33.35 15.92 18.49
N LEU A 273 32.69 15.38 19.52
CA LEU A 273 31.52 14.52 19.35
C LEU A 273 30.40 15.29 18.61
N ARG A 274 29.88 14.78 17.50
CA ARG A 274 28.72 15.36 16.79
C ARG A 274 27.40 14.66 17.11
N THR A 275 27.44 13.39 17.52
CA THR A 275 26.28 12.59 17.92
C THR A 275 26.75 11.35 18.70
N ARG A 276 25.82 10.58 19.26
CA ARG A 276 26.10 9.28 19.89
C ARG A 276 25.59 8.16 18.98
N ILE A 277 26.35 7.08 18.86
CA ILE A 277 26.01 5.95 17.99
C ILE A 277 25.76 4.72 18.84
N TYR A 278 24.68 4.00 18.54
CA TYR A 278 24.32 2.76 19.20
C TYR A 278 24.08 1.64 18.19
N TYR A 279 24.48 0.42 18.56
CA TYR A 279 24.36 -0.75 17.71
C TYR A 279 23.34 -1.74 18.27
N CYS A 280 22.41 -2.15 17.42
CA CYS A 280 21.41 -3.16 17.74
C CYS A 280 22.04 -4.53 17.97
N HIS A 281 21.34 -5.40 18.70
CA HIS A 281 21.76 -6.79 18.83
C HIS A 281 21.71 -7.50 17.46
N PRO A 282 22.65 -8.43 17.20
CA PRO A 282 22.53 -9.31 16.05
C PRO A 282 21.16 -9.99 16.03
N TYR A 283 20.53 -10.03 14.85
CA TYR A 283 19.20 -10.65 14.63
C TYR A 283 18.00 -9.98 15.32
N ALA A 284 18.17 -8.83 15.97
CA ALA A 284 17.08 -8.10 16.62
C ALA A 284 16.53 -6.99 15.71
N SER A 285 15.90 -7.36 14.59
CA SER A 285 15.35 -6.38 13.64
C SER A 285 14.24 -5.50 14.22
N CYS A 286 13.55 -5.96 15.27
CA CYS A 286 12.52 -5.20 15.97
C CYS A 286 13.04 -3.94 16.67
N GLU A 287 14.33 -3.87 17.00
CA GLU A 287 14.97 -2.71 17.63
C GLU A 287 15.01 -1.50 16.68
N ARG A 288 14.86 -1.75 15.37
CA ARG A 288 14.75 -0.76 14.28
C ARG A 288 13.42 -0.87 13.55
N GLY A 289 12.33 -0.97 14.33
CA GLY A 289 10.99 -1.15 13.79
C GLY A 289 10.50 -0.03 12.86
N SER A 290 11.18 1.13 12.80
CA SER A 290 10.82 2.20 11.87
C SER A 290 11.35 1.91 10.46
N ASN A 291 12.60 1.47 10.35
CA ASN A 291 13.29 1.27 9.08
C ASN A 291 12.55 0.36 8.10
N GLU A 292 11.94 -0.75 8.57
CA GLU A 292 11.28 -1.68 7.65
C GLU A 292 10.13 -1.01 6.87
N ASN A 293 9.33 -0.19 7.55
CA ASN A 293 8.22 0.51 6.93
C ASN A 293 8.71 1.65 6.02
N GLN A 294 9.76 2.37 6.42
CA GLN A 294 10.31 3.47 5.61
C GLN A 294 11.02 2.96 4.37
N ASN A 295 11.82 1.90 4.52
CA ASN A 295 12.47 1.26 3.39
C ASN A 295 11.43 0.77 2.36
N LYS A 296 10.22 0.35 2.77
CA LYS A 296 9.14 0.01 1.80
C LYS A 296 8.73 1.22 0.94
N LEU A 297 8.70 2.43 1.49
CA LEU A 297 8.40 3.65 0.72
C LEU A 297 9.54 3.98 -0.24
N VAL A 298 10.80 3.86 0.17
CA VAL A 298 11.95 3.98 -0.74
C VAL A 298 11.86 2.95 -1.87
N ARG A 299 11.46 1.71 -1.56
CA ARG A 299 11.29 0.63 -2.55
C ARG A 299 10.16 0.88 -3.54
N TYR A 300 9.26 1.80 -3.26
CA TYR A 300 8.23 2.18 -4.24
C TYR A 300 8.83 2.93 -5.43
N PHE A 301 9.88 3.73 -5.20
CA PHE A 301 10.61 4.46 -6.25
C PHE A 301 11.82 3.69 -6.78
N VAL A 302 12.45 2.89 -5.90
CA VAL A 302 13.65 2.10 -6.21
C VAL A 302 13.40 0.63 -5.86
N PRO A 303 12.71 -0.12 -6.75
CA PRO A 303 12.36 -1.51 -6.49
C PRO A 303 13.57 -2.38 -6.16
N LYS A 304 13.35 -3.47 -5.43
CA LYS A 304 14.44 -4.40 -5.11
C LYS A 304 15.01 -5.00 -6.40
N GLY A 305 16.33 -5.01 -6.53
CA GLY A 305 17.01 -5.57 -7.71
C GLY A 305 17.23 -4.59 -8.86
N THR A 306 16.80 -3.33 -8.77
CA THR A 306 17.09 -2.31 -9.78
C THR A 306 18.50 -1.73 -9.63
N ASN A 307 19.12 -1.31 -10.73
CA ASN A 307 20.38 -0.57 -10.66
C ASN A 307 20.11 0.83 -10.09
N ILE A 308 20.82 1.21 -9.03
CA ILE A 308 20.72 2.54 -8.39
C ILE A 308 21.65 3.57 -9.07
N GLU A 309 22.66 3.12 -9.82
CA GLU A 309 23.62 4.02 -10.48
C GLU A 309 22.97 5.10 -11.37
N PRO A 310 21.91 4.83 -12.16
CA PRO A 310 21.27 5.84 -12.99
C PRO A 310 20.54 6.94 -12.20
N TYR A 311 20.14 6.69 -10.95
CA TYR A 311 19.42 7.68 -10.15
C TYR A 311 20.37 8.80 -9.72
N THR A 312 20.03 10.07 -9.94
CA THR A 312 20.85 11.18 -9.46
C THR A 312 20.73 11.36 -7.94
N SER A 313 21.69 12.05 -7.32
CA SER A 313 21.59 12.39 -5.89
C SER A 313 20.33 13.20 -5.58
N ASP A 314 19.92 14.08 -6.49
CA ASP A 314 18.71 14.90 -6.35
C ASP A 314 17.44 14.07 -6.46
N GLN A 315 17.37 13.10 -7.37
CA GLN A 315 16.25 12.14 -7.44
C GLN A 315 16.14 11.34 -6.14
N ILE A 316 17.27 10.90 -5.58
CA ILE A 316 17.27 10.19 -4.28
C ILE A 316 16.82 11.11 -3.15
N LYS A 317 17.24 12.38 -3.14
CA LYS A 317 16.78 13.38 -2.15
C LYS A 317 15.28 13.63 -2.28
N GLN A 318 14.75 13.75 -3.50
CA GLN A 318 13.33 13.93 -3.77
C GLN A 318 12.46 12.78 -3.23
N ILE A 319 12.99 11.56 -3.13
CA ILE A 319 12.30 10.45 -2.46
C ILE A 319 12.11 10.75 -0.97
N GLY A 320 13.15 11.24 -0.28
CA GLY A 320 13.05 11.67 1.11
C GLY A 320 12.07 12.84 1.28
N ASP A 321 12.17 13.85 0.42
CA ASP A 321 11.26 15.01 0.43
C ASP A 321 9.80 14.56 0.22
N TRP A 322 9.56 13.59 -0.68
CA TRP A 322 8.24 12.98 -0.86
C TRP A 322 7.77 12.24 0.39
N MET A 323 8.63 11.45 1.03
CA MET A 323 8.29 10.71 2.26
C MET A 323 7.94 11.65 3.42
N ASN A 324 8.58 12.82 3.47
CA ASN A 324 8.36 13.87 4.46
C ASN A 324 7.06 14.66 4.21
N ASN A 325 6.57 14.67 2.97
CA ASN A 325 5.29 15.27 2.56
C ASN A 325 4.16 14.24 2.38
N TYR A 326 4.40 12.97 2.68
CA TYR A 326 3.42 11.91 2.52
C TYR A 326 2.48 11.84 3.75
N PRO A 327 1.14 11.91 3.58
CA PRO A 327 0.20 11.77 4.68
C PRO A 327 0.26 10.40 5.34
N ARG A 328 0.37 10.35 6.67
CA ARG A 328 0.52 9.09 7.41
C ARG A 328 -0.63 8.87 8.38
N ARG A 329 -1.23 7.68 8.32
CA ARG A 329 -2.31 7.28 9.23
C ARG A 329 -1.96 7.42 10.71
N MET A 330 -0.71 7.15 11.08
CA MET A 330 -0.22 7.29 12.47
C MET A 330 -0.27 8.73 13.00
N PHE A 331 -0.32 9.73 12.12
CA PHE A 331 -0.41 11.15 12.46
C PHE A 331 -1.79 11.72 12.14
N GLY A 332 -2.84 10.89 12.14
CA GLY A 332 -4.17 11.34 11.73
C GLY A 332 -4.21 11.86 10.28
N TYR A 333 -3.33 11.35 9.41
CA TYR A 333 -3.17 11.79 8.02
C TYR A 333 -2.58 13.21 7.85
N LYS A 334 -1.88 13.72 8.86
CA LYS A 334 -0.87 14.76 8.69
C LYS A 334 0.42 14.18 8.12
N THR A 335 1.26 15.04 7.53
CA THR A 335 2.59 14.68 7.02
C THR A 335 3.63 14.80 8.14
N PRO A 336 4.78 14.11 8.05
CA PRO A 336 5.91 14.34 8.95
C PRO A 336 6.28 15.82 9.13
N LEU A 337 6.30 16.59 8.04
CA LEU A 337 6.64 18.02 8.10
C LEU A 337 5.58 18.85 8.83
N GLU A 338 4.29 18.56 8.64
CA GLU A 338 3.23 19.24 9.39
C GLU A 338 3.33 18.96 10.88
N MET A 339 3.61 17.71 11.26
CA MET A 339 3.80 17.35 12.67
C MET A 339 4.99 18.08 13.30
N MET A 340 6.08 18.23 12.55
CA MET A 340 7.22 19.01 13.01
C MET A 340 6.91 20.49 13.17
N GLN A 341 6.17 21.07 12.22
CA GLN A 341 5.76 22.48 12.25
C GLN A 341 4.87 22.77 13.47
N GLU A 342 3.94 21.85 13.80
CA GLU A 342 3.08 21.98 14.99
C GLU A 342 3.89 22.01 16.29
N ASP A 343 4.98 21.25 16.36
CA ASP A 343 5.88 21.20 17.52
C ASP A 343 7.01 22.26 17.45
N ASN A 344 6.94 23.21 16.49
CA ASN A 344 7.94 24.27 16.24
C ASN A 344 9.37 23.75 16.00
N ILE A 345 9.50 22.56 15.43
CA ILE A 345 10.79 21.98 15.08
C ILE A 345 11.09 22.31 13.63
N ASN A 346 12.19 23.03 13.41
CA ASN A 346 12.63 23.38 12.06
C ASN A 346 13.96 22.67 11.74
N ILE A 347 13.92 21.74 10.78
CA ILE A 347 15.14 21.17 10.18
C ILE A 347 15.36 21.93 8.88
N PRO A 348 16.51 22.62 8.70
CA PRO A 348 16.91 23.10 7.37
C PRO A 348 16.97 21.87 6.47
N ILE A 349 16.11 21.78 5.45
CA ILE A 349 15.98 20.55 4.65
C ILE A 349 17.35 20.20 4.05
N VAL A 350 17.95 19.12 4.53
CA VAL A 350 19.34 18.73 4.24
C VAL A 350 19.45 17.92 2.97
#